data_AF-A0A1B6GHE5-F1
#
_entry.id   AF-A0A1B6GHE5-F1
#
_cell.length_a   1.000
_cell.length_b   1.000
_cell.length_c   1.000
_cell.angle_alpha   90.00
_cell.angle_beta   90.00
_cell.angle_gamma   90.00
#
_symmetry.space_group_name_H-M   'P 1'
#
loop_
_entity.id
_entity.type
_entity.pdbx_description
1 polymer ?
#
loop_
_entity_poly.entity_id
_entity_poly.type
_entity_poly.pdbx_seq_one_letter_code
_entity_poly.pdbx_strand_id
1 'polypeptide(L)'
;CAIDLARRRYSFATAYFCLCVYNTVLFFTMASKRKRVVLSLADKLKIIEQLDKGVTGKKLSEIYGVGQATICDIKNSKSTLLNFVSVLENEDGSSSRKTMKTATKKN
;
A
#
# COMPACT_ATOMS: atom_id res chain seq x y z
N CYS A 1 22.16 -53.11 24.25
CA CYS A 1 21.65 -51.82 24.78
C CYS A 1 20.93 -51.08 23.65
N ALA A 2 19.63 -51.35 23.44
CA ALA A 2 18.84 -50.80 22.31
C ALA A 2 18.07 -49.52 22.67
N ILE A 3 18.06 -49.15 23.96
CA ILE A 3 17.30 -48.01 24.48
C ILE A 3 18.10 -46.69 24.34
N ASP A 4 19.44 -46.74 24.30
CA ASP A 4 20.29 -45.55 24.15
C ASP A 4 20.32 -44.96 22.72
N LEU A 5 20.09 -45.78 21.69
CA LEU A 5 20.11 -45.31 20.30
C LEU A 5 18.81 -44.57 19.92
N ALA A 6 17.71 -44.82 20.63
CA ALA A 6 16.42 -44.16 20.41
C ALA A 6 16.40 -42.71 20.97
N ARG A 7 17.20 -42.41 22.00
CA ARG A 7 17.21 -41.09 22.64
C ARG A 7 18.02 -40.04 21.87
N ARG A 8 18.99 -40.47 21.04
CA ARG A 8 19.76 -39.56 20.16
C ARG A 8 19.05 -39.20 18.85
N ARG A 9 18.14 -40.05 18.33
CA ARG A 9 17.34 -39.70 17.15
C ARG A 9 16.17 -38.77 17.45
N TYR A 10 15.63 -38.82 18.67
CA TYR A 10 14.52 -37.95 19.09
C TYR A 10 14.94 -36.49 19.38
N SER A 11 16.24 -36.22 19.54
CA SER A 11 16.74 -34.84 19.73
C SER A 11 17.04 -34.10 18.42
N PHE A 12 17.28 -34.81 17.31
CA PHE A 12 17.61 -34.18 16.04
C PHE A 12 16.37 -33.73 15.27
N ALA A 13 15.28 -34.51 15.28
CA ALA A 13 14.06 -34.18 14.53
C ALA A 13 13.31 -32.94 15.06
N THR A 14 13.30 -32.73 16.38
CA THR A 14 12.68 -31.55 17.02
C THR A 14 13.46 -30.26 16.75
N ALA A 15 14.79 -30.34 16.61
CA ALA A 15 15.63 -29.19 16.27
C ALA A 15 15.35 -28.68 14.84
N TYR A 16 15.14 -29.59 13.87
CA TYR A 16 14.80 -29.21 12.50
C TYR A 16 13.38 -28.63 12.36
N PHE A 17 12.41 -29.17 13.10
CA PHE A 17 11.06 -28.60 13.11
C PHE A 17 11.04 -27.18 13.71
N CYS A 18 11.85 -26.96 14.75
CA CYS A 18 12.02 -25.66 15.40
C CYS A 18 12.68 -24.63 14.46
N LEU A 19 13.79 -24.98 13.80
CA LEU A 19 14.51 -24.09 12.87
C LEU A 19 13.68 -23.67 11.65
N CYS A 20 12.77 -24.53 11.17
CA CYS A 20 11.88 -24.23 10.04
C CYS A 20 10.88 -23.09 10.37
N VAL A 21 10.40 -23.04 11.61
CA VAL A 21 9.49 -21.98 12.09
C VAL A 21 10.24 -20.67 12.33
N TYR A 22 11.47 -20.70 12.86
CA TYR A 22 12.24 -19.47 13.07
C TYR A 22 12.72 -18.81 11.77
N ASN A 23 12.98 -19.57 10.70
CA ASN A 23 13.44 -19.01 9.42
C ASN A 23 12.31 -18.35 8.61
N THR A 24 11.08 -18.86 8.72
CA THR A 24 9.90 -18.28 8.06
C THR A 24 9.44 -16.96 8.71
N VAL A 25 9.62 -16.81 10.02
CA VAL A 25 9.28 -15.57 10.75
C VAL A 25 10.28 -14.44 10.46
N LEU A 26 11.56 -14.77 10.20
CA LEU A 26 12.62 -13.78 10.00
C LEU A 26 12.57 -13.09 8.63
N PHE A 27 11.87 -13.66 7.63
CA PHE A 27 11.80 -13.10 6.28
C PHE A 27 10.75 -11.99 6.12
N PHE A 28 9.84 -11.81 7.08
CA PHE A 28 8.77 -10.81 6.99
C PHE A 28 9.22 -9.39 7.41
N THR A 29 10.37 -9.27 8.08
CA THR A 29 10.74 -8.05 8.84
C THR A 29 11.75 -7.13 8.13
N MET A 30 12.24 -7.48 6.94
CA MET A 30 12.98 -6.54 6.08
C MET A 30 12.01 -5.64 5.30
N ALA A 31 11.09 -5.00 6.02
CA ALA A 31 10.07 -4.12 5.45
C ALA A 31 10.69 -2.76 5.08
N SER A 32 11.34 -2.69 3.91
CA SER A 32 11.71 -1.41 3.30
C SER A 32 10.46 -0.53 3.22
N LYS A 33 10.51 0.65 3.84
CA LYS A 33 9.39 1.61 3.84
C LYS A 33 9.00 1.90 2.38
N ARG A 34 7.76 1.59 2.03
CA ARG A 34 7.23 1.86 0.68
C ARG A 34 7.34 3.37 0.39
N LYS A 35 8.01 3.74 -0.70
CA LYS A 35 8.05 5.12 -1.17
C LYS A 35 6.61 5.57 -1.47
N ARG A 36 6.24 6.76 -1.00
CA ARG A 36 4.93 7.36 -1.29
C ARG A 36 4.95 7.90 -2.72
N VAL A 37 4.04 7.42 -3.56
CA VAL A 37 3.76 7.99 -4.88
C VAL A 37 2.57 8.94 -4.75
N VAL A 38 2.70 10.17 -5.25
CA VAL A 38 1.61 11.15 -5.30
C VAL A 38 1.04 11.17 -6.71
N LEU A 39 -0.21 10.73 -6.86
CA LEU A 39 -0.92 10.78 -8.14
C LEU A 39 -1.62 12.14 -8.32
N SER A 40 -1.60 12.65 -9.55
CA SER A 40 -2.36 13.84 -9.92
C SER A 40 -3.87 13.55 -9.93
N LEU A 41 -4.70 14.61 -9.90
CA LEU A 41 -6.16 14.45 -9.97
C LEU A 41 -6.59 13.83 -11.32
N ALA A 42 -5.96 14.26 -12.43
CA ALA A 42 -6.23 13.73 -13.75
C ALA A 42 -5.93 12.22 -13.85
N ASP A 43 -4.84 11.76 -13.25
CA ASP A 43 -4.48 10.34 -13.27
C ASP A 43 -5.47 9.49 -12.48
N LYS A 44 -5.99 10.00 -11.36
CA LYS A 44 -7.05 9.32 -10.59
C LYS A 44 -8.34 9.17 -11.40
N LEU A 45 -8.72 10.19 -12.20
CA LEU A 45 -9.88 10.11 -13.08
C LEU A 45 -9.68 9.08 -14.19
N LYS A 46 -8.50 9.07 -14.83
CA LYS A 46 -8.16 8.04 -15.85
C LYS A 46 -8.22 6.62 -15.28
N ILE A 47 -7.77 6.42 -14.04
CA ILE A 47 -7.88 5.12 -13.35
C ILE A 47 -9.35 4.72 -13.20
N ILE A 48 -10.22 5.65 -12.81
CA ILE A 48 -11.66 5.40 -12.67
C ILE A 48 -12.28 5.01 -14.02
N GLU A 49 -11.97 5.75 -15.10
CA GLU A 49 -12.46 5.42 -16.44
C GLU A 49 -12.00 4.04 -16.91
N GLN A 50 -10.75 3.67 -16.65
CA GLN A 50 -10.23 2.35 -17.01
C GLN A 50 -10.86 1.23 -16.17
N LEU A 51 -11.18 1.50 -14.91
CA LEU A 51 -11.93 0.57 -14.06
C LEU A 51 -13.37 0.39 -14.56
N ASP A 52 -14.04 1.46 -15.00
CA ASP A 52 -15.39 1.38 -15.59
C ASP A 52 -15.38 0.62 -16.93
N LYS A 53 -14.29 0.71 -17.70
CA LYS A 53 -14.04 -0.10 -18.91
C LYS A 53 -13.74 -1.58 -18.61
N GLY A 54 -13.65 -1.97 -17.34
CA GLY A 54 -13.38 -3.35 -16.93
C GLY A 54 -11.90 -3.75 -16.92
N VAL A 55 -10.97 -2.79 -16.99
CA VAL A 55 -9.53 -3.08 -16.86
C VAL A 55 -9.24 -3.59 -15.45
N THR A 56 -8.49 -4.68 -15.35
CA THR A 56 -8.13 -5.27 -14.06
C THR A 56 -7.24 -4.33 -13.24
N GLY A 57 -7.56 -4.16 -11.95
CA GLY A 57 -6.76 -3.33 -11.04
C GLY A 57 -5.28 -3.74 -10.92
N LYS A 58 -4.94 -5.00 -11.22
CA LYS A 58 -3.55 -5.46 -11.32
C LYS A 58 -2.77 -4.77 -12.44
N LYS A 59 -3.37 -4.64 -13.63
CA LYS A 59 -2.74 -3.93 -14.76
C LYS A 59 -2.54 -2.45 -14.43
N LEU A 60 -3.52 -1.82 -13.78
CA LEU A 60 -3.42 -0.42 -13.35
C LEU A 60 -2.36 -0.21 -12.27
N SER A 61 -2.22 -1.16 -11.35
CA SER A 61 -1.18 -1.17 -10.34
C SER A 61 0.22 -1.15 -10.95
N GLU A 62 0.45 -1.95 -12.00
CA GLU A 62 1.72 -2.01 -12.73
C GLU A 62 2.01 -0.73 -13.53
N ILE A 63 1.02 -0.23 -14.28
CA ILE A 63 1.16 0.97 -15.12
C ILE A 63 1.47 2.22 -14.29
N TYR A 64 0.74 2.43 -13.19
CA TYR A 64 0.86 3.63 -12.36
C TYR A 64 1.85 3.46 -11.20
N GLY A 65 2.46 2.28 -11.04
CA GLY A 65 3.40 2.00 -9.96
C GLY A 65 2.79 2.11 -8.55
N VAL A 66 1.48 1.90 -8.43
CA VAL A 66 0.73 2.00 -7.16
C VAL A 66 0.27 0.63 -6.70
N GLY A 67 0.15 0.42 -5.40
CA GLY A 67 -0.35 -0.85 -4.88
C GLY A 67 -1.83 -1.07 -5.21
N GLN A 68 -2.26 -2.34 -5.29
CA GLN A 68 -3.67 -2.68 -5.53
C GLN A 68 -4.62 -2.10 -4.48
N ALA A 69 -4.17 -1.98 -3.22
CA ALA A 69 -4.92 -1.31 -2.17
C ALA A 69 -5.27 0.13 -2.56
N THR A 70 -4.30 0.87 -3.09
CA THR A 70 -4.49 2.25 -3.56
C THR A 70 -5.47 2.33 -4.74
N ILE A 71 -5.45 1.36 -5.67
CA ILE A 71 -6.44 1.30 -6.75
C ILE A 71 -7.86 1.08 -6.19
N CYS A 72 -7.99 0.22 -5.17
CA CYS A 72 -9.26 -0.01 -4.48
C CYS A 72 -9.75 1.26 -3.77
N ASP A 73 -8.85 1.97 -3.07
CA ASP A 73 -9.16 3.22 -2.38
C ASP A 73 -9.64 4.30 -3.36
N ILE A 74 -9.00 4.41 -4.54
CA ILE A 74 -9.41 5.32 -5.61
C ILE A 74 -10.82 4.98 -6.11
N LYS A 75 -11.11 3.70 -6.32
CA LYS A 75 -12.44 3.24 -6.74
C LYS A 75 -13.51 3.62 -5.71
N ASN A 76 -13.24 3.40 -4.43
CA ASN A 76 -14.17 3.73 -3.34
C ASN A 76 -14.36 5.25 -3.18
N SER A 77 -13.33 6.03 -3.50
CA SER A 77 -13.34 7.50 -3.44
C SER A 77 -13.85 8.16 -4.72
N LYS A 78 -14.48 7.43 -5.65
CA LYS A 78 -14.95 7.97 -6.94
C LYS A 78 -15.87 9.19 -6.77
N SER A 79 -16.87 9.10 -5.89
CA SER A 79 -17.85 10.17 -5.67
C SER A 79 -17.21 11.46 -5.14
N THR A 80 -16.29 11.34 -4.17
CA THR A 80 -15.60 12.49 -3.58
C THR A 80 -14.66 13.14 -4.59
N LEU A 81 -14.01 12.36 -5.45
CA LEU A 81 -13.18 12.88 -6.53
C LEU A 81 -13.99 13.67 -7.57
N LEU A 82 -15.15 13.16 -7.98
CA LEU A 82 -16.04 13.85 -8.92
C LEU A 82 -16.57 15.17 -8.35
N ASN A 83 -17.03 15.15 -7.08
CA ASN A 83 -17.47 16.37 -6.40
C ASN A 83 -16.33 17.39 -6.25
N PHE A 84 -15.10 16.93 -6.05
CA PHE A 84 -13.96 17.83 -5.96
C PHE A 84 -13.67 18.50 -7.30
N VAL A 85 -13.77 17.77 -8.41
CA VAL A 85 -13.60 18.31 -9.76
C VAL A 85 -14.70 19.32 -10.08
N SER A 86 -15.96 19.00 -9.79
CA SER A 86 -17.06 19.94 -10.03
C SER A 86 -16.91 21.22 -9.20
N VAL A 87 -16.54 21.12 -7.93
CA VAL A 87 -16.28 22.32 -7.09
C VAL A 87 -15.12 23.14 -7.64
N LEU A 88 -14.05 22.50 -8.13
CA LEU A 88 -12.90 23.20 -8.73
C LEU A 88 -13.24 23.93 -10.04
N GLU A 89 -14.19 23.42 -10.83
CA GLU A 89 -14.63 24.08 -12.06
C GLU A 89 -15.61 25.24 -11.79
N ASN A 90 -16.35 25.20 -10.68
CA ASN A 90 -17.39 26.18 -10.37
C ASN A 90 -16.92 27.29 -9.42
N GLU A 91 -15.97 27.03 -8.53
CA GLU A 91 -15.35 28.04 -7.69
C GLU A 91 -13.93 28.33 -8.20
N ASP A 92 -13.51 29.60 -8.19
CA ASP A 92 -12.14 30.05 -8.45
C ASP A 92 -11.17 29.55 -7.35
N GLY A 93 -11.05 28.24 -7.19
CA GLY A 93 -10.00 27.41 -6.57
C GLY A 93 -9.49 27.73 -5.16
N SER A 94 -9.92 28.80 -4.52
CA SER A 94 -9.13 29.48 -3.49
C SER A 94 -9.85 29.71 -2.16
N SER A 95 -11.17 29.59 -2.12
CA SER A 95 -11.98 30.08 -0.99
C SER A 95 -11.74 29.31 0.33
N SER A 96 -11.44 28.01 0.27
CA SER A 96 -11.40 27.13 1.45
C SER A 96 -10.13 26.28 1.61
N ARG A 97 -9.11 26.49 0.76
CA ARG A 97 -7.88 25.68 0.79
C ARG A 97 -7.07 25.96 2.06
N LYS A 98 -6.99 24.97 2.95
CA LYS A 98 -6.03 25.00 4.07
C LYS A 98 -4.62 25.13 3.54
N THR A 99 -4.00 26.28 3.79
CA THR A 99 -2.61 26.55 3.47
C THR A 99 -1.78 26.44 4.76
N MET A 100 -0.53 25.99 4.64
CA MET A 100 0.38 25.99 5.80
C MET A 100 0.61 27.43 6.27
N LYS A 101 0.57 27.64 7.58
CA LYS A 101 0.94 28.95 8.15
C LYS A 101 2.42 29.19 7.89
N THR A 102 2.74 30.32 7.25
CA THR A 102 4.11 30.78 7.09
C THR A 102 4.66 31.29 8.43
N ALA A 103 5.92 30.95 8.74
CA ALA A 103 6.58 31.43 9.93
C ALA A 103 6.97 32.90 9.73
N THR A 104 6.41 33.82 10.54
CA THR A 104 6.82 35.22 10.58
C THR A 104 8.01 35.38 11.53
N LYS A 105 9.18 35.75 11.01
CA LYS A 105 10.34 36.07 11.83
C LYS A 105 10.14 37.48 12.41
N LYS A 106 10.01 37.61 13.73
CA LYS A 106 10.05 38.93 14.41
C LYS A 106 11.51 39.39 14.45
N ASN A 107 11.77 40.56 13.88
CA ASN A 107 13.05 41.27 13.98
C ASN A 107 13.04 42.19 15.19
#